data_AF-A0A920R032-F1
#
_entry.id   AF-A0A920R032-F1
#
_cell.length_a   1.000
_cell.length_b   1.000
_cell.length_c   1.000
_cell.angle_alpha   90.00
_cell.angle_beta   90.00
_cell.angle_gamma   90.00
#
_symmetry.space_group_name_H-M   'P 1'
#
loop_
_entity.id
_entity.type
_entity.pdbx_description
1 polymer ?
#
loop_
_entity_poly.entity_id
_entity_poly.type
_entity_poly.pdbx_seq_one_letter_code
_entity_poly.pdbx_strand_id
1 'polypeptide(L)' 'MTTHKKKILITGAAGYIASQILPTFREKYDLVLRDISTKDRQGNIVEGVEIADFIDEDRQNILIV' A
#
# COMPACT_ATOMS: atom_id res chain seq x y z
N MET A 1 -22.36 -4.01 18.21
CA MET A 1 -21.10 -4.71 17.88
C MET A 1 -20.41 -3.93 16.78
N THR A 2 -19.26 -3.32 17.04
CA THR A 2 -18.49 -2.61 16.01
C THR A 2 -17.77 -3.66 15.16
N THR A 3 -18.25 -3.87 13.93
CA THR A 3 -17.57 -4.73 12.95
C THR A 3 -16.30 -4.04 12.47
N HIS A 4 -15.19 -4.28 13.19
CA HIS A 4 -13.88 -3.84 12.72
C HIS A 4 -13.54 -4.56 11.42
N LYS A 5 -13.25 -3.79 10.37
CA LYS A 5 -12.71 -4.33 9.12
C LYS A 5 -11.36 -4.98 9.43
N LYS A 6 -11.05 -6.08 8.74
CA LYS A 6 -9.72 -6.68 8.88
C LYS A 6 -8.68 -5.69 8.35
N LYS A 7 -7.57 -5.54 9.07
CA LYS A 7 -6.44 -4.72 8.64
C LYS A 7 -5.49 -5.54 7.77
N ILE A 8 -5.19 -5.07 6.56
CA ILE A 8 -4.41 -5.80 5.55
C ILE A 8 -3.20 -4.96 5.12
N LEU A 9 -2.01 -5.55 5.18
CA LEU A 9 -0.79 -5.00 4.61
C LEU A 9 -0.64 -5.47 3.15
N ILE A 10 -0.42 -4.54 2.23
CA ILE A 10 -0.07 -4.83 0.83
C ILE A 10 1.33 -4.25 0.59
N THR A 11 2.28 -5.13 0.26
CA THR A 11 3.60 -4.76 -0.23
C THR A 11 3.61 -4.77 -1.75
N GLY A 12 4.44 -3.94 -2.38
CA GLY A 12 4.35 -3.74 -3.83
C GLY A 12 3.03 -3.06 -4.21
N ALA A 13 2.53 -2.16 -3.36
CA ALA A 13 1.21 -1.56 -3.46
C ALA A 13 1.02 -0.67 -4.70
N ALA A 14 2.09 -0.23 -5.35
CA ALA A 14 2.06 0.47 -6.64
C ALA A 14 2.25 -0.47 -7.84
N GLY A 15 2.40 -1.78 -7.58
CA GLY A 15 2.57 -2.81 -8.59
C GLY A 15 1.30 -3.16 -9.37
N TYR A 16 1.49 -3.86 -10.48
CA TYR A 16 0.40 -4.27 -11.39
C TYR A 16 -0.67 -5.13 -10.70
N ILE A 17 -0.27 -6.09 -9.86
CA ILE A 17 -1.24 -6.95 -9.17
C ILE A 17 -2.01 -6.16 -8.11
N ALA A 18 -1.34 -5.25 -7.41
CA ALA A 18 -2.00 -4.37 -6.45
C ALA A 18 -3.07 -3.51 -7.13
N SER A 19 -2.80 -2.98 -8.32
CA SER A 19 -3.77 -2.17 -9.08
C SER A 19 -5.07 -2.93 -9.42
N GLN A 20 -5.02 -4.26 -9.56
CA GLN A 20 -6.21 -5.08 -9.83
C GLN A 20 -7.05 -5.33 -8.58
N ILE A 21 -6.42 -5.46 -7.40
CA ILE A 21 -7.11 -5.84 -6.16
C ILE A 21 -7.52 -4.64 -5.30
N LEU A 22 -6.81 -3.51 -5.41
CA LEU A 22 -7.00 -2.33 -4.58
C LEU A 22 -8.42 -1.76 -4.62
N PRO A 23 -9.11 -1.66 -5.78
CA PRO A 23 -10.48 -1.14 -5.81
C PRO A 23 -11.43 -1.91 -4.88
N THR A 24 -11.37 -3.23 -4.90
CA THR A 24 -12.22 -4.08 -4.05
C THR A 24 -11.73 -4.12 -2.61
N PHE A 25 -10.42 -4.06 -2.38
CA PHE A 25 -9.84 -4.16 -1.04
C PHE A 25 -10.10 -2.89 -0.21
N ARG A 26 -10.08 -1.71 -0.82
CA ARG A 26 -10.39 -0.43 -0.15
C ARG A 26 -11.81 -0.39 0.42
N GLU A 27 -12.76 -1.05 -0.23
CA GLU A 27 -14.14 -1.14 0.25
C GLU A 27 -14.27 -2.04 1.49
N LYS A 28 -13.48 -3.12 1.55
CA LYS A 28 -13.68 -4.24 2.49
C LYS A 28 -12.76 -4.24 3.69
N TYR A 29 -11.59 -3.61 3.59
CA TYR A 29 -10.51 -3.73 4.56
C TYR A 29 -9.91 -2.37 4.94
N ASP A 30 -9.28 -2.34 6.12
CA ASP A 30 -8.42 -1.23 6.49
C ASP A 30 -7.02 -1.51 5.93
N LEU A 31 -6.55 -0.71 4.98
CA LEU A 31 -5.33 -1.00 4.25
C LEU A 31 -4.12 -0.26 4.82
N VAL A 32 -2.99 -0.97 4.85
CA VAL A 32 -1.65 -0.38 4.95
C VAL A 32 -0.94 -0.70 3.65
N LEU A 33 -0.56 0.33 2.90
CA LEU A 33 0.03 0.18 1.57
C LEU A 33 1.49 0.58 1.61
N ARG A 34 2.38 -0.30 1.14
CA ARG A 34 3.82 -0.10 1.17
C ARG A 34 4.46 -0.43 -0.16
N ASP A 35 5.29 0.47 -0.65
CA ASP A 35 6.03 0.32 -1.90
C ASP A 35 7.26 1.25 -1.88
N ILE A 36 8.24 1.01 -2.74
CA ILE A 36 9.35 1.96 -2.96
C ILE A 36 8.92 3.18 -3.79
N SER A 37 7.76 3.11 -4.44
CA SER A 37 7.20 4.16 -5.30
C SER A 37 5.75 4.47 -4.93
N THR A 38 5.37 5.76 -4.92
CA THR A 38 3.96 6.17 -4.84
C THR A 38 3.25 6.13 -6.18
N LYS A 39 3.97 5.86 -7.27
CA LYS A 39 3.43 5.86 -8.62
C LYS A 39 3.37 4.47 -9.20
N ASP A 40 2.25 4.17 -9.86
CA ASP A 40 2.09 2.97 -10.67
C ASP A 40 2.95 3.03 -11.95
N ARG A 41 2.90 1.96 -12.75
CA ARG A 41 3.66 1.88 -14.01
C ARG A 41 3.21 2.88 -15.07
N GLN A 42 2.03 3.48 -14.93
CA GLN A 42 1.50 4.52 -15.80
C GLN A 42 1.86 5.94 -15.30
N GLY A 43 2.50 6.04 -14.13
CA GLY A 43 2.89 7.31 -13.51
C GLY A 43 1.78 7.93 -12.64
N ASN A 44 0.66 7.25 -12.44
CA ASN A 44 -0.42 7.74 -11.58
C ASN A 44 -0.07 7.53 -10.12
N ILE A 45 -0.47 8.48 -9.27
CA ILE A 45 -0.32 8.35 -7.82
C ILE A 45 -1.29 7.29 -7.29
N VAL A 46 -0.76 6.32 -6.55
CA VAL A 46 -1.55 5.34 -5.81
C VAL A 46 -1.78 5.88 -4.40
N GLU A 47 -3.01 6.36 -4.16
CA GLU A 47 -3.39 6.99 -2.89
C GLU A 47 -3.17 6.06 -1.68
N GLY A 48 -2.55 6.62 -0.63
CA GLY A 48 -2.34 5.96 0.65
C GLY A 48 -1.11 5.04 0.71
N VAL A 49 -0.28 5.01 -0.34
CA VAL A 49 1.02 4.32 -0.32
C VAL A 49 2.01 5.11 0.53
N GLU A 50 2.57 4.45 1.54
CA GLU A 50 3.72 4.95 2.27
C GLU A 50 5.00 4.34 1.68
N ILE A 51 6.01 5.17 1.45
CA ILE A 51 7.29 4.70 0.90
C ILE A 51 8.01 3.87 1.95
N ALA A 52 8.36 2.63 1.59
CA ALA A 52 9.18 1.74 2.38
C ALA A 52 10.12 0.95 1.47
N ASP A 53 11.41 1.07 1.74
CA ASP A 53 12.43 0.21 1.12
C ASP A 53 12.60 -1.06 1.95
N PHE A 54 12.20 -2.19 1.38
CA PHE A 54 12.27 -3.49 2.06
C PHE A 54 13.65 -4.15 2.00
N ILE A 55 14.59 -3.56 1.25
CA ILE A 55 15.99 -4.00 1.20
C ILE A 55 16.83 -3.25 2.24
N ASP A 56 16.35 -2.09 2.71
CA ASP A 56 16.99 -1.34 3.80
C ASP A 56 17.03 -2.17 5.09
N GLU A 57 18.19 -2.16 5.76
CA GLU A 57 18.38 -2.84 7.04
C GLU A 57 17.62 -2.11 8.16
N ASP A 58 17.45 -0.79 8.04
CA ASP A 58 16.61 -0.01 8.95
C ASP A 58 15.12 -0.13 8.56
N ARG A 59 14.45 -1.09 9.18
CA ARG A 59 13.02 -1.38 8.97
C ARG A 59 12.08 -0.30 9.51
N GLN A 60 12.59 0.73 10.18
CA GLN A 60 11.80 1.87 10.64
C GLN A 60 11.87 3.06 9.67
N ASN A 61 12.74 2.98 8.66
CA ASN A 61 12.88 4.02 7.66
C ASN A 61 11.68 4.02 6.70
N ILE A 62 10.72 4.88 7.03
CA ILE A 62 9.45 5.03 6.32
C ILE A 62 9.28 6.50 5.96
N LEU A 63 8.98 6.77 4.70
CA LEU A 63 8.61 8.11 4.24
C LEU A 63 7.13 8.17 3.88
N ILE A 64 6.40 9.03 4.58
CA ILE A 64 5.00 9.35 4.29
C ILE A 64 5.00 10.55 3.33
N VAL A 65 4.38 10.38 2.17
CA VAL A 65 4.37 11.31 1.03
C VAL A 65 2.96 11.70 0.65
#